data_AF-B8MIR5-F1
#
_entry.id   AF-B8MIR5-F1
#
_cell.length_a   1.000
_cell.length_b   1.000
_cell.length_c   1.000
_cell.angle_alpha   90.00
_cell.angle_beta   90.00
_cell.angle_gamma   90.00
#
_symmetry.space_group_name_H-M   'P 1'
#
loop_
_entity.id
_entity.type
_entity.pdbx_description
1 polymer ?
#
loop_
_entity_poly.entity_id
_entity_poly.type
_entity_poly.pdbx_seq_one_letter_code
_entity_poly.pdbx_strand_id
1 'polypeptide(L)'
;MPDSRGSYARLMSMCAVSALRIKNGAVLNERSVPHDLNPRLYFDETLRALPDNVIEFEEFESLQATGIACLTALHYSDGPLLHQVLGLYHAVVAEHGFCDEKRWPSGLSEVEIEERRRLFWHMYRLEVHTSLVIGHVVRSPELQSSVAYPTMQDADFAESEGCDEQQLEWLSGWNFVTDLYRGIEHVITQFRYRRASTDVNRRCLSTSFVLDYDPQERILDPLAAEREALPDRFKKAMPVSSNVRLNRCGYQTANIACTYQLLRMVTFSVYHTTTLYEACQTVLELIDEISSIPIDYLRAMGLAMLQEISGFGHILSSFINEGLSKSDYYQLRTVMLCMSELLESLSSCMTSAMEASQRLRAYVEDIDRLLDIPQTSNRNTPVEEYDGQSEDHANALELFSQQLMVPLDILQRIPWPAAWEESVGLF
;
A
#
# COMPACT_ATOMS: atom_id res chain seq x y z
N MET A 1 -3.44 -5.20 34.73
CA MET A 1 -4.69 -4.43 34.60
C MET A 1 -4.30 -3.03 34.19
N PRO A 2 -5.06 -2.37 33.31
CA PRO A 2 -4.78 -0.98 32.94
C PRO A 2 -4.88 -0.09 34.18
N ASP A 3 -3.93 0.82 34.29
CA ASP A 3 -3.69 1.74 35.42
C ASP A 3 -3.92 3.21 35.03
N SER A 4 -4.12 3.50 33.75
CA SER A 4 -4.35 4.84 33.21
C SER A 4 -5.35 4.81 32.04
N ARG A 5 -5.75 6.01 31.58
CA ARG A 5 -6.62 6.16 30.40
C ARG A 5 -5.93 5.66 29.14
N GLY A 6 -4.66 6.01 28.92
CA GLY A 6 -3.88 5.58 27.76
C GLY A 6 -3.60 4.07 27.78
N SER A 7 -3.25 3.49 28.93
CA SER A 7 -3.02 2.05 29.04
C SER A 7 -4.32 1.23 28.85
N TYR A 8 -5.47 1.77 29.26
CA TYR A 8 -6.80 1.22 28.92
C TYR A 8 -7.10 1.33 27.42
N ALA A 9 -6.90 2.51 26.82
CA ALA A 9 -7.13 2.72 25.39
C ALA A 9 -6.29 1.77 24.53
N ARG A 10 -5.01 1.57 24.87
CA ARG A 10 -4.10 0.64 24.21
C ARG A 10 -4.57 -0.80 24.32
N LEU A 11 -5.01 -1.22 25.51
CA LEU A 11 -5.53 -2.58 25.69
C LEU A 11 -6.79 -2.81 24.83
N MET A 12 -7.74 -1.87 24.87
CA MET A 12 -8.96 -1.97 24.06
C MET A 12 -8.64 -1.96 22.56
N SER A 13 -7.69 -1.16 22.11
CA SER A 13 -7.30 -1.11 20.69
C SER A 13 -6.65 -2.41 20.24
N MET A 14 -5.78 -2.99 21.07
CA MET A 14 -5.19 -4.32 20.83
C MET A 14 -6.27 -5.41 20.76
N CYS A 15 -7.24 -5.39 21.68
CA CYS A 15 -8.38 -6.31 21.66
C CYS A 15 -9.22 -6.13 20.39
N ALA A 16 -9.51 -4.89 19.98
CA ALA A 16 -10.30 -4.59 18.80
C ALA A 16 -9.66 -5.16 17.53
N VAL A 17 -8.39 -4.84 17.26
CA VAL A 17 -7.70 -5.30 16.05
C VAL A 17 -7.49 -6.82 16.07
N SER A 18 -7.17 -7.39 17.23
CA SER A 18 -6.98 -8.84 17.36
C SER A 18 -8.29 -9.59 17.13
N ALA A 19 -9.38 -9.13 17.75
CA ALA A 19 -10.70 -9.73 17.58
C ALA A 19 -11.16 -9.64 16.12
N LEU A 20 -10.92 -8.50 15.46
CA LEU A 20 -11.25 -8.31 14.05
C LEU A 20 -10.47 -9.25 13.14
N ARG A 21 -9.16 -9.40 13.39
CA ARG A 21 -8.30 -10.35 12.66
C ARG A 21 -8.73 -11.79 12.87
N ILE A 22 -9.06 -12.19 14.11
CA ILE A 22 -9.58 -13.52 14.42
C ILE A 22 -10.89 -13.78 13.66
N LYS A 23 -11.82 -12.81 13.68
CA LYS A 23 -13.10 -12.91 12.97
C LYS A 23 -12.92 -13.05 11.45
N ASN A 24 -11.88 -12.42 10.89
CA ASN A 24 -11.51 -12.52 9.48
C ASN A 24 -10.65 -13.76 9.15
N GLY A 25 -10.48 -14.70 10.09
CA GLY A 25 -9.74 -15.95 9.86
C GLY A 25 -8.22 -15.80 9.81
N ALA A 26 -7.67 -14.66 10.26
CA ALA A 26 -6.23 -14.42 10.35
C ALA A 26 -5.65 -15.06 11.63
N VAL A 27 -5.83 -16.38 11.78
CA VAL A 27 -5.36 -17.15 12.92
C VAL A 27 -4.34 -18.16 12.46
N LEU A 28 -3.09 -18.01 12.90
CA LEU A 28 -1.96 -18.87 12.51
C LEU A 28 -2.01 -20.26 13.17
N ASN A 29 -2.76 -20.41 14.26
CA ASN A 29 -2.93 -21.67 14.99
C ASN A 29 -4.41 -21.88 15.31
N GLU A 30 -4.94 -23.08 15.08
CA GLU A 30 -6.34 -23.39 15.41
C GLU A 30 -6.61 -23.13 16.90
N ARG A 31 -7.50 -22.16 17.17
CA ARG A 31 -7.98 -21.84 18.51
C ARG A 31 -9.50 -21.79 18.48
N SER A 32 -10.13 -22.20 19.58
CA SER A 32 -11.57 -22.00 19.75
C SER A 32 -11.86 -20.50 19.79
N VAL A 33 -12.51 -19.99 18.74
CA VAL A 33 -12.96 -18.60 18.67
C VAL A 33 -14.32 -18.51 19.36
N PRO A 34 -14.49 -17.65 20.38
CA PRO A 34 -15.79 -17.43 21.00
C PRO A 34 -16.81 -16.95 19.97
N HIS A 35 -18.02 -17.52 20.01
CA HIS A 35 -19.08 -17.17 19.05
C HIS A 35 -19.61 -15.75 19.23
N ASP A 36 -19.45 -15.19 20.44
CA ASP A 36 -19.86 -13.85 20.86
C ASP A 36 -18.76 -12.80 20.72
N LEU A 37 -17.62 -13.14 20.09
CA LEU A 37 -16.53 -12.20 19.86
C LEU A 37 -17.00 -11.01 19.02
N ASN A 38 -17.08 -9.84 19.66
CA ASN A 38 -17.50 -8.59 19.02
C ASN A 38 -16.34 -7.58 18.96
N PRO A 39 -15.63 -7.48 17.83
CA PRO A 39 -14.51 -6.54 17.68
C PRO A 39 -14.95 -5.06 17.78
N ARG A 40 -16.22 -4.75 17.48
CA ARG A 40 -16.72 -3.38 17.48
C ARG A 40 -16.84 -2.81 18.88
N LEU A 41 -17.21 -3.65 19.86
CA LEU A 41 -17.32 -3.26 21.26
C LEU A 41 -15.97 -2.72 21.78
N TYR A 42 -14.89 -3.45 21.56
CA TYR A 42 -13.55 -3.01 21.95
C TYR A 42 -13.10 -1.76 21.19
N PHE A 43 -13.49 -1.63 19.93
CA PHE A 43 -13.14 -0.47 19.13
C PHE A 43 -13.86 0.80 19.61
N ASP A 44 -15.15 0.70 19.93
CA ASP A 44 -15.90 1.83 20.50
C ASP A 44 -15.34 2.24 21.87
N GLU A 45 -14.92 1.29 22.72
CA GLU A 45 -14.22 1.62 23.98
C GLU A 45 -12.87 2.31 23.72
N THR A 46 -12.14 1.88 22.69
CA THR A 46 -10.89 2.55 22.28
C THR A 46 -11.14 4.01 21.95
N LEU A 47 -12.10 4.28 21.07
CA LEU A 47 -12.42 5.64 20.62
C LEU A 47 -12.87 6.54 21.77
N ARG A 48 -13.65 6.01 22.73
CA ARG A 48 -14.04 6.77 23.93
C ARG A 48 -12.88 7.03 24.88
N ALA A 49 -11.91 6.13 24.93
CA ALA A 49 -10.75 6.25 25.79
C ALA A 49 -9.66 7.17 25.19
N LEU A 50 -9.62 7.38 23.87
CA LEU A 50 -8.67 8.31 23.25
C LEU A 50 -8.94 9.75 23.71
N PRO A 51 -7.89 10.56 23.97
CA PRO A 51 -8.07 11.98 24.26
C PRO A 51 -8.63 12.76 23.07
N ASP A 52 -9.51 13.72 23.34
CA ASP A 52 -10.11 14.58 22.30
C ASP A 52 -9.21 15.77 21.94
N ASN A 53 -8.31 16.15 22.84
CA ASN A 53 -7.41 17.28 22.68
C ASN A 53 -5.96 16.82 22.61
N VAL A 54 -5.19 17.42 21.71
CA VAL A 54 -3.76 17.12 21.50
C VAL A 54 -2.95 17.29 22.78
N ILE A 55 -3.29 18.27 23.62
CA ILE A 55 -2.57 18.56 24.88
C ILE A 55 -2.74 17.43 25.91
N GLU A 56 -3.80 16.63 25.80
CA GLU A 56 -4.08 15.51 26.72
C GLU A 56 -3.31 14.23 26.34
N PHE A 57 -2.51 14.25 25.27
CA PHE A 57 -1.65 13.13 24.86
C PHE A 57 -0.33 13.09 25.64
N GLU A 58 -0.41 13.03 26.97
CA GLU A 58 0.78 12.93 27.84
C GLU A 58 1.38 11.51 27.83
N GLU A 59 0.53 10.49 27.73
CA GLU A 59 0.91 9.08 27.80
C GLU A 59 1.25 8.53 26.40
N PHE A 60 2.38 7.84 26.27
CA PHE A 60 2.78 7.23 25.00
C PHE A 60 1.80 6.16 24.53
N GLU A 61 1.17 5.46 25.47
CA GLU A 61 0.14 4.46 25.25
C GLU A 61 -1.06 5.02 24.50
N SER A 62 -1.43 6.29 24.74
CA SER A 62 -2.48 6.97 23.99
C SER A 62 -2.11 7.11 22.52
N LEU A 63 -0.85 7.44 22.21
CA LEU A 63 -0.36 7.53 20.83
C LEU A 63 -0.31 6.15 20.15
N GLN A 64 0.11 5.11 20.90
CA GLN A 64 0.05 3.72 20.42
C GLN A 64 -1.40 3.30 20.11
N ALA A 65 -2.33 3.63 21.00
CA ALA A 65 -3.76 3.35 20.83
C ALA A 65 -4.33 4.06 19.59
N THR A 66 -3.97 5.32 19.36
CA THR A 66 -4.34 6.07 18.14
C THR A 66 -3.84 5.38 16.88
N GLY A 67 -2.59 4.92 16.87
CA GLY A 67 -2.04 4.20 15.71
C GLY A 67 -2.78 2.88 15.42
N ILE A 68 -3.08 2.11 16.47
CA ILE A 68 -3.87 0.87 16.33
C ILE A 68 -5.32 1.18 15.92
N ALA A 69 -5.89 2.30 16.37
CA ALA A 69 -7.20 2.74 15.96
C ALA A 69 -7.26 3.11 14.47
N CYS A 70 -6.23 3.76 13.91
CA CYS A 70 -6.11 3.96 12.46
C CYS A 70 -6.12 2.63 11.70
N LEU A 71 -5.29 1.66 12.14
CA LEU A 71 -5.26 0.33 11.52
C LEU A 71 -6.61 -0.39 11.62
N THR A 72 -7.32 -0.24 12.74
CA THR A 72 -8.63 -0.84 12.95
C THR A 72 -9.71 -0.19 12.07
N ALA A 73 -9.71 1.15 11.96
CA ALA A 73 -10.59 1.89 11.05
C ALA A 73 -10.35 1.48 9.58
N LEU A 74 -9.09 1.32 9.18
CA LEU A 74 -8.74 0.78 7.87
C LEU A 74 -9.34 -0.62 7.66
N HIS A 75 -9.21 -1.53 8.62
CA HIS A 75 -9.78 -2.88 8.50
C HIS A 75 -11.32 -2.90 8.48
N TYR A 76 -11.99 -1.96 9.15
CA TYR A 76 -13.43 -1.74 9.00
C TYR A 76 -13.81 -1.06 7.69
N SER A 77 -12.81 -0.58 6.94
CA SER A 77 -13.00 0.17 5.72
C SER A 77 -13.82 1.46 5.96
N ASP A 78 -13.57 2.11 7.10
CA ASP A 78 -14.20 3.38 7.51
C ASP A 78 -13.26 4.55 7.21
N GLY A 79 -13.35 5.06 5.98
CA GLY A 79 -12.49 6.15 5.48
C GLY A 79 -12.59 7.46 6.25
N PRO A 80 -13.80 7.98 6.54
CA PRO A 80 -13.97 9.19 7.34
C PRO A 80 -13.34 9.07 8.73
N LEU A 81 -13.59 7.96 9.44
CA LEU A 81 -12.99 7.73 10.75
C LEU A 81 -11.47 7.59 10.67
N LEU A 82 -10.96 6.84 9.68
CA LEU A 82 -9.52 6.71 9.45
C LEU A 82 -8.86 8.08 9.28
N HIS A 83 -9.45 8.97 8.48
CA HIS A 83 -8.94 10.33 8.30
C HIS A 83 -8.99 11.17 9.56
N GLN A 84 -10.06 11.06 10.35
CA GLN A 84 -10.18 11.75 11.61
C GLN A 84 -9.07 11.33 12.59
N VAL A 85 -8.86 10.01 12.75
CA VAL A 85 -7.86 9.48 13.68
C VAL A 85 -6.43 9.73 13.16
N LEU A 86 -6.17 9.66 11.85
CA LEU A 86 -4.90 10.07 11.25
C LEU A 86 -4.63 11.56 11.49
N GLY A 87 -5.65 12.41 11.32
CA GLY A 87 -5.55 13.84 11.60
C GLY A 87 -5.15 14.11 13.04
N LEU A 88 -5.78 13.42 14.00
CA LEU A 88 -5.42 13.49 15.41
C LEU A 88 -3.97 13.03 15.66
N TYR A 89 -3.57 11.88 15.11
CA TYR A 89 -2.19 11.38 15.22
C TYR A 89 -1.17 12.42 14.73
N HIS A 90 -1.36 12.99 13.54
CA HIS A 90 -0.41 13.96 12.97
C HIS A 90 -0.39 15.28 13.76
N ALA A 91 -1.53 15.70 14.32
CA ALA A 91 -1.56 16.85 15.22
C ALA A 91 -0.74 16.61 16.50
N VAL A 92 -0.85 15.41 17.09
CA VAL A 92 -0.05 15.01 18.26
C VAL A 92 1.43 14.90 17.93
N VAL A 93 1.80 14.34 16.77
CA VAL A 93 3.19 14.27 16.30
C VAL A 93 3.78 15.66 16.12
N ALA A 94 3.02 16.59 15.56
CA ALA A 94 3.48 17.97 15.35
C ALA A 94 3.67 18.72 16.67
N GLU A 95 2.71 18.63 17.58
CA GLU A 95 2.75 19.32 18.89
C GLU A 95 3.91 18.81 19.76
N HIS A 96 4.05 17.49 19.90
CA HIS A 96 5.07 16.89 20.76
C HIS A 96 6.41 16.70 20.06
N GLY A 97 6.51 17.06 18.78
CA GLY A 97 7.72 16.90 18.01
C GLY A 97 8.18 15.46 17.81
N PHE A 98 7.24 14.51 17.80
CA PHE A 98 7.53 13.08 17.82
C PHE A 98 8.33 12.57 16.61
N CYS A 99 8.33 13.31 15.49
CA CYS A 99 9.13 13.00 14.30
C CYS A 99 10.64 13.31 14.45
N ASP A 100 11.14 13.77 15.60
CA ASP A 100 12.57 13.99 15.86
C ASP A 100 12.95 13.41 17.23
N GLU A 101 13.84 12.42 17.25
CA GLU A 101 14.28 11.76 18.49
C GLU A 101 14.89 12.73 19.49
N LYS A 102 15.48 13.83 19.04
CA LYS A 102 16.08 14.84 19.94
C LYS A 102 15.03 15.60 20.76
N ARG A 103 13.77 15.57 20.33
CA ARG A 103 12.63 16.20 21.03
C ARG A 103 11.89 15.22 21.94
N TRP A 104 12.27 13.95 21.96
CA TRP A 104 11.65 12.98 22.85
C TRP A 104 12.02 13.27 24.32
N PRO A 105 11.17 12.86 25.29
CA PRO A 105 11.46 13.03 26.71
C PRO A 105 12.83 12.48 27.11
N SER A 106 13.52 13.20 28.00
CA SER A 106 14.77 12.72 28.59
C SER A 106 14.52 11.59 29.57
N GLY A 107 15.44 10.63 29.66
CA GLY A 107 15.36 9.53 30.64
C GLY A 107 14.55 8.33 30.19
N LEU A 108 14.18 8.24 28.91
CA LEU A 108 13.62 7.03 28.32
C LEU A 108 14.63 5.89 28.36
N SER A 109 14.14 4.69 28.67
CA SER A 109 14.88 3.45 28.52
C SER A 109 15.09 3.12 27.04
N GLU A 110 16.05 2.24 26.76
CA GLU A 110 16.34 1.77 25.40
C GLU A 110 15.12 1.10 24.76
N VAL A 111 14.33 0.33 25.53
CA VAL A 111 13.11 -0.31 25.06
C VAL A 111 12.06 0.72 24.64
N GLU A 112 11.86 1.77 25.43
CA GLU A 112 10.89 2.84 25.11
C GLU A 112 11.29 3.60 23.84
N ILE A 113 12.58 3.86 23.63
CA ILE A 113 13.11 4.46 22.40
C ILE A 113 12.76 3.58 21.20
N GLU A 114 12.99 2.27 21.31
CA GLU A 114 12.72 1.31 20.24
C GLU A 114 11.22 1.15 19.94
N GLU A 115 10.36 1.16 20.96
CA GLU A 115 8.90 1.19 20.76
C GLU A 115 8.43 2.46 20.04
N ARG A 116 9.01 3.61 20.37
CA ARG A 116 8.71 4.88 19.68
C ARG A 116 9.11 4.85 18.21
N ARG A 117 10.32 4.33 17.90
CA ARG A 117 10.77 4.11 16.51
C ARG A 117 9.82 3.20 15.73
N ARG A 118 9.41 2.07 16.34
CA ARG A 118 8.48 1.12 15.72
C ARG A 118 7.12 1.75 15.43
N LEU A 119 6.56 2.52 16.38
CA LEU A 119 5.30 3.23 16.20
C LEU A 119 5.40 4.27 15.08
N PHE A 120 6.44 5.11 15.10
CA PHE A 120 6.65 6.15 14.10
C PHE A 120 6.68 5.57 12.69
N TRP A 121 7.55 4.58 12.44
CA TRP A 121 7.70 3.98 11.11
C TRP A 121 6.51 3.10 10.70
N HIS A 122 5.76 2.53 11.65
CA HIS A 122 4.47 1.90 11.33
C HIS A 122 3.47 2.93 10.80
N MET A 123 3.31 4.05 11.50
CA MET A 123 2.38 5.11 11.10
C MET A 123 2.81 5.82 9.82
N TYR A 124 4.11 6.00 9.59
CA TYR A 124 4.65 6.48 8.34
C TYR A 124 4.23 5.59 7.16
N ARG A 125 4.46 4.27 7.25
CA ARG A 125 4.04 3.32 6.19
C ARG A 125 2.54 3.35 5.97
N LEU A 126 1.75 3.41 7.05
CA LEU A 126 0.30 3.52 6.95
C LEU A 126 -0.13 4.81 6.24
N GLU A 127 0.50 5.95 6.52
CA GLU A 127 0.24 7.23 5.84
C GLU A 127 0.58 7.17 4.35
N VAL A 128 1.73 6.58 3.98
CA VAL A 128 2.11 6.43 2.57
C VAL A 128 1.15 5.49 1.84
N HIS A 129 0.83 4.34 2.44
CA HIS A 129 -0.13 3.38 1.91
C HIS A 129 -1.50 4.01 1.67
N THR A 130 -2.04 4.67 2.69
CA THR A 130 -3.37 5.31 2.60
C THR A 130 -3.36 6.51 1.65
N SER A 131 -2.25 7.23 1.54
CA SER A 131 -2.06 8.27 0.51
C SER A 131 -2.14 7.68 -0.89
N LEU A 132 -1.48 6.55 -1.14
CA LEU A 132 -1.53 5.86 -2.43
C LEU A 132 -2.96 5.40 -2.77
N VAL A 133 -3.62 4.80 -1.79
CA VAL A 133 -4.89 4.06 -1.95
C VAL A 133 -6.12 4.97 -1.94
N ILE A 134 -6.11 6.02 -1.13
CA ILE A 134 -7.25 6.95 -0.92
C ILE A 134 -6.99 8.29 -1.63
N GLY A 135 -5.75 8.59 -2.02
CA GLY A 135 -5.42 9.77 -2.81
C GLY A 135 -5.17 11.04 -1.99
N HIS A 136 -5.09 10.98 -0.67
CA HIS A 136 -4.71 12.13 0.16
C HIS A 136 -3.20 12.40 0.13
N VAL A 137 -2.77 13.58 0.58
CA VAL A 137 -1.35 13.94 0.70
C VAL A 137 -0.67 13.18 1.84
N VAL A 138 0.63 12.89 1.70
CA VAL A 138 1.46 12.38 2.81
C VAL A 138 1.75 13.53 3.77
N ARG A 139 1.20 13.48 4.99
CA ARG A 139 1.28 14.60 5.95
C ARG A 139 2.60 14.69 6.71
N SER A 140 3.26 13.56 6.94
CA SER A 140 4.54 13.46 7.65
C SER A 140 5.60 12.85 6.74
N PRO A 141 6.21 13.64 5.83
CA PRO A 141 7.16 13.14 4.85
C PRO A 141 8.48 12.72 5.50
N GLU A 142 9.18 11.76 4.88
CA GLU A 142 10.44 11.24 5.43
C GLU A 142 11.52 12.32 5.56
N LEU A 143 11.58 13.26 4.60
CA LEU A 143 12.65 14.25 4.50
C LEU A 143 12.63 15.26 5.65
N GLN A 144 11.52 15.32 6.39
CA GLN A 144 11.31 16.18 7.54
C GLN A 144 11.30 15.40 8.86
N SER A 145 11.66 14.12 8.81
CA SER A 145 11.64 13.20 9.94
C SER A 145 13.06 12.78 10.31
N SER A 146 13.38 12.83 11.60
CA SER A 146 14.69 12.48 12.17
C SER A 146 14.50 11.37 13.21
N VAL A 147 14.01 10.21 12.74
CA VAL A 147 13.81 8.99 13.53
C VAL A 147 14.64 7.87 12.92
N ALA A 148 15.48 7.21 13.72
CA ALA A 148 16.28 6.08 13.26
C ALA A 148 15.43 4.81 13.12
N TYR A 149 15.95 3.83 12.38
CA TYR A 149 15.32 2.52 12.33
C TYR A 149 15.42 1.78 13.67
N PRO A 150 14.40 1.01 14.06
CA PRO A 150 14.51 0.12 15.21
C PRO A 150 15.56 -0.97 14.94
N THR A 151 16.31 -1.32 15.98
CA THR A 151 17.43 -2.28 15.93
C THR A 151 17.35 -3.35 17.02
N MET A 152 16.61 -3.10 18.11
CA MET A 152 16.54 -4.04 19.22
C MET A 152 15.62 -5.22 18.88
N GLN A 153 16.12 -6.44 19.03
CA GLN A 153 15.31 -7.65 18.87
C GLN A 153 14.34 -7.84 20.05
N ASP A 154 13.23 -8.54 19.82
CA ASP A 154 12.27 -8.85 20.88
C ASP A 154 12.90 -9.78 21.93
N ALA A 155 12.80 -9.42 23.20
CA ALA A 155 13.19 -10.27 24.33
C ALA A 155 12.10 -11.32 24.59
N ASP A 156 11.99 -12.32 23.71
CA ASP A 156 11.06 -13.43 23.94
C ASP A 156 11.71 -14.44 24.92
N PHE A 157 11.07 -14.66 26.07
CA PHE A 157 11.49 -15.58 27.15
C PHE A 157 11.44 -17.08 26.78
N ALA A 158 11.13 -17.42 25.52
CA ALA A 158 11.15 -18.80 25.08
C ALA A 158 12.60 -19.18 24.72
N GLU A 159 13.24 -19.92 25.63
CA GLU A 159 14.50 -20.62 25.43
C GLU A 159 14.46 -21.40 24.10
N SER A 160 14.87 -20.78 23.01
CA SER A 160 15.06 -21.49 21.74
C SER A 160 16.48 -22.04 21.74
N GLU A 161 16.76 -22.98 22.66
CA GLU A 161 18.01 -23.73 22.67
C GLU A 161 18.21 -24.38 21.28
N GLY A 162 19.23 -23.91 20.55
CA GLY A 162 19.69 -24.53 19.30
C GLY A 162 19.27 -23.87 17.97
N CYS A 163 18.56 -22.73 17.97
CA CYS A 163 18.37 -21.94 16.74
C CYS A 163 19.35 -20.77 16.68
N ASP A 164 19.96 -20.56 15.52
CA ASP A 164 20.82 -19.40 15.25
C ASP A 164 19.96 -18.12 15.35
N GLU A 165 20.25 -17.27 16.35
CA GLU A 165 19.51 -16.03 16.60
C GLU A 165 19.45 -15.12 15.36
N GLN A 166 20.46 -15.21 14.49
CA GLN A 166 20.53 -14.45 13.26
C GLN A 166 19.50 -14.92 12.20
N GLN A 167 19.04 -16.17 12.26
CA GLN A 167 17.99 -16.69 11.38
C GLN A 167 16.57 -16.29 11.83
N LEU A 168 16.43 -15.85 13.09
CA LEU A 168 15.16 -15.49 13.72
C LEU A 168 14.97 -13.97 13.87
N GLU A 169 15.89 -13.18 13.29
CA GLU A 169 15.87 -11.72 13.29
C GLU A 169 14.95 -11.21 12.17
N TRP A 170 13.86 -10.53 12.53
CA TRP A 170 12.80 -10.12 11.60
C TRP A 170 12.81 -8.61 11.28
N LEU A 171 13.55 -7.80 12.02
CA LEU A 171 13.56 -6.35 11.89
C LEU A 171 14.28 -5.88 10.62
N SER A 172 15.30 -6.59 10.14
CA SER A 172 15.94 -6.26 8.85
C SER A 172 14.95 -6.31 7.69
N GLY A 173 14.10 -7.35 7.62
CA GLY A 173 13.01 -7.41 6.64
C GLY A 173 11.97 -6.31 6.85
N TRP A 174 11.63 -5.99 8.10
CA TRP A 174 10.67 -4.93 8.41
C TRP A 174 11.19 -3.51 8.08
N ASN A 175 12.48 -3.26 8.31
CA ASN A 175 13.16 -2.03 7.95
C ASN A 175 13.23 -1.91 6.42
N PHE A 176 13.53 -3.00 5.72
CA PHE A 176 13.49 -3.01 4.26
C PHE A 176 12.09 -2.71 3.70
N VAL A 177 11.02 -3.24 4.29
CA VAL A 177 9.64 -2.85 3.93
C VAL A 177 9.43 -1.34 4.13
N THR A 178 10.03 -0.75 5.16
CA THR A 178 10.00 0.70 5.35
C THR A 178 10.70 1.43 4.21
N ASP A 179 11.88 0.98 3.77
CA ASP A 179 12.56 1.52 2.59
C ASP A 179 11.73 1.41 1.30
N LEU A 180 10.93 0.33 1.14
CA LEU A 180 9.99 0.23 0.02
C LEU A 180 8.92 1.33 0.06
N TYR A 181 8.31 1.58 1.22
CA TYR A 181 7.33 2.67 1.37
C TYR A 181 7.97 4.05 1.21
N ARG A 182 9.23 4.22 1.64
CA ARG A 182 10.02 5.42 1.36
C ARG A 182 10.17 5.65 -0.14
N GLY A 183 10.52 4.62 -0.89
CA GLY A 183 10.50 4.65 -2.35
C GLY A 183 9.12 5.05 -2.91
N ILE A 184 8.05 4.44 -2.40
CA ILE A 184 6.67 4.72 -2.83
C ILE A 184 6.29 6.20 -2.60
N GLU A 185 6.66 6.81 -1.46
CA GLU A 185 6.39 8.24 -1.19
C GLU A 185 6.95 9.13 -2.30
N HIS A 186 8.22 8.91 -2.67
CA HIS A 186 8.91 9.69 -3.69
C HIS A 186 8.29 9.52 -5.07
N VAL A 187 7.97 8.27 -5.45
CA VAL A 187 7.34 7.97 -6.74
C VAL A 187 5.93 8.57 -6.82
N ILE A 188 5.11 8.46 -5.77
CA ILE A 188 3.76 9.06 -5.72
C ILE A 188 3.85 10.58 -5.87
N THR A 189 4.83 11.21 -5.23
CA THR A 189 5.03 12.66 -5.30
C THR A 189 5.32 13.10 -6.74
N GLN A 190 6.20 12.38 -7.44
CA GLN A 190 6.49 12.66 -8.85
C GLN A 190 5.29 12.38 -9.76
N PHE A 191 4.57 11.28 -9.53
CA PHE A 191 3.33 10.93 -10.24
C PHE A 191 2.29 12.06 -10.15
N ARG A 192 2.02 12.55 -8.92
CA ARG A 192 1.07 13.64 -8.67
C ARG A 192 1.53 14.97 -9.26
N TYR A 193 2.84 15.25 -9.22
CA TYR A 193 3.40 16.48 -9.79
C TYR A 193 3.21 16.55 -11.31
N ARG A 194 3.54 15.48 -12.04
CA ARG A 194 3.37 15.42 -13.51
C ARG A 194 1.91 15.60 -13.90
N ARG A 195 0.99 15.08 -13.08
CA ARG A 195 -0.45 15.24 -13.30
C ARG A 195 -0.94 16.68 -13.11
N ALA A 196 -0.38 17.42 -12.16
CA ALA A 196 -0.78 18.80 -11.88
C ALA A 196 -0.31 19.81 -12.94
N SER A 197 0.32 19.36 -14.04
CA SER A 197 1.01 20.16 -15.06
C SER A 197 0.20 21.35 -15.61
N THR A 198 -1.12 21.22 -15.78
CA THR A 198 -1.99 22.32 -16.22
C THR A 198 -2.05 23.50 -15.24
N ASP A 199 -1.87 23.26 -13.95
CA ASP A 199 -1.85 24.31 -12.91
C ASP A 199 -0.43 24.70 -12.46
N VAL A 200 0.59 23.89 -12.76
CA VAL A 200 2.00 24.22 -12.44
C VAL A 200 2.46 25.48 -13.21
N ASN A 201 2.00 25.65 -14.45
CA ASN A 201 2.28 26.84 -15.26
C ASN A 201 1.67 28.14 -14.70
N ARG A 202 0.77 28.05 -13.71
CA ARG A 202 0.20 29.20 -12.98
C ARG A 202 0.99 29.58 -11.74
N ARG A 203 2.01 28.80 -11.36
CA ARG A 203 2.87 29.06 -10.19
C ARG A 203 4.06 29.92 -10.60
N CYS A 204 4.41 30.89 -9.76
CA CYS A 204 5.57 31.77 -10.00
C CYS A 204 6.92 31.06 -9.80
N LEU A 205 6.96 30.01 -8.96
CA LEU A 205 8.16 29.22 -8.68
C LEU A 205 7.96 27.79 -9.19
N SER A 206 8.83 27.33 -10.08
CA SER A 206 8.89 25.92 -10.46
C SER A 206 9.69 25.14 -9.43
N THR A 207 9.14 24.02 -8.96
CA THR A 207 9.81 23.04 -8.10
C THR A 207 10.15 21.75 -8.84
N SER A 208 10.14 21.77 -10.18
CA SER A 208 10.43 20.59 -11.01
C SER A 208 11.79 19.98 -10.73
N PHE A 209 12.77 20.80 -10.37
CA PHE A 209 14.15 20.38 -10.07
C PHE A 209 14.24 19.40 -8.88
N VAL A 210 13.26 19.40 -7.97
CA VAL A 210 13.22 18.47 -6.82
C VAL A 210 12.85 17.05 -7.28
N LEU A 211 12.17 16.94 -8.43
CA LEU A 211 11.61 15.72 -8.98
C LEU A 211 12.26 15.33 -10.32
N ASP A 212 13.40 15.97 -10.63
CA ASP A 212 14.19 15.77 -11.84
C ASP A 212 15.20 14.64 -11.64
N TYR A 213 14.66 13.44 -11.50
CA TYR A 213 15.42 12.21 -11.44
C TYR A 213 14.64 11.07 -12.07
N ASP A 214 15.36 10.02 -12.44
CA ASP A 214 14.79 8.78 -12.95
C ASP A 214 14.47 7.81 -11.79
N PRO A 215 13.18 7.51 -11.49
CA PRO A 215 12.80 6.59 -10.42
C PRO A 215 13.40 5.20 -10.54
N GLN A 216 13.61 4.70 -11.76
CA GLN A 216 14.22 3.41 -12.00
C GLN A 216 15.64 3.39 -11.43
N GLU A 217 16.48 4.31 -11.89
CA GLU A 217 17.89 4.42 -11.46
C GLU A 217 18.03 4.79 -9.97
N ARG A 218 17.19 5.68 -9.47
CA ARG A 218 17.36 6.26 -8.11
C ARG A 218 16.60 5.54 -7.01
N ILE A 219 15.56 4.78 -7.34
CA ILE A 219 14.70 4.13 -6.35
C ILE A 219 14.63 2.62 -6.59
N LEU A 220 14.21 2.18 -7.78
CA LEU A 220 14.01 0.75 -8.03
C LEU A 220 15.32 -0.04 -8.04
N ASP A 221 16.34 0.39 -8.79
CA ASP A 221 17.59 -0.36 -8.93
C ASP A 221 18.33 -0.54 -7.59
N PRO A 222 18.47 0.50 -6.73
CA PRO A 222 19.05 0.33 -5.41
C PRO A 222 18.23 -0.61 -4.52
N LEU A 223 16.89 -0.49 -4.52
CA LEU A 223 16.03 -1.36 -3.71
C LEU A 223 16.03 -2.80 -4.22
N ALA A 224 16.17 -3.02 -5.53
CA ALA A 224 16.36 -4.34 -6.11
C ALA A 224 17.67 -4.98 -5.64
N ALA A 225 18.78 -4.22 -5.65
CA ALA A 225 20.07 -4.69 -5.16
C ALA A 225 20.03 -5.01 -3.65
N GLU A 226 19.40 -4.17 -2.84
CA GLU A 226 19.22 -4.41 -1.41
C GLU A 226 18.29 -5.60 -1.15
N ARG A 227 17.20 -5.76 -1.91
CA ARG A 227 16.36 -6.97 -1.88
C ARG A 227 17.19 -8.20 -2.19
N GLU A 228 18.12 -8.11 -3.13
CA GLU A 228 19.04 -9.21 -3.45
C GLU A 228 20.03 -9.51 -2.32
N ALA A 229 20.49 -8.50 -1.60
CA ALA A 229 21.37 -8.64 -0.45
C ALA A 229 20.66 -9.10 0.85
N LEU A 230 19.32 -9.11 0.88
CA LEU A 230 18.58 -9.56 2.06
C LEU A 230 18.94 -11.01 2.43
N PRO A 231 18.98 -11.33 3.74
CA PRO A 231 19.21 -12.69 4.20
C PRO A 231 18.22 -13.72 3.62
N ASP A 232 18.70 -14.96 3.43
CA ASP A 232 17.95 -16.06 2.79
C ASP A 232 16.54 -16.29 3.36
N ARG A 233 16.34 -16.02 4.66
CA ARG A 233 15.03 -16.13 5.33
C ARG A 233 13.94 -15.24 4.72
N PHE A 234 14.31 -14.17 4.00
CA PHE A 234 13.38 -13.27 3.31
C PHE A 234 13.23 -13.56 1.82
N LYS A 235 13.93 -14.57 1.29
CA LYS A 235 13.83 -14.98 -0.12
C LYS A 235 12.65 -15.89 -0.39
N LYS A 236 12.24 -16.67 0.62
CA LYS A 236 11.12 -17.60 0.53
C LYS A 236 10.34 -17.65 1.84
N ALA A 237 9.02 -17.48 1.74
CA ALA A 237 8.14 -17.59 2.90
C ALA A 237 8.02 -19.06 3.33
N MET A 238 8.48 -19.37 4.55
CA MET A 238 8.34 -20.71 5.14
C MET A 238 6.91 -20.92 5.63
N PRO A 239 6.36 -22.15 5.55
CA PRO A 239 5.04 -22.47 6.10
C PRO A 239 4.91 -22.05 7.57
N VAL A 240 3.69 -21.72 7.98
CA VAL A 240 3.39 -21.34 9.36
C VAL A 240 3.82 -22.46 10.31
N SER A 241 4.49 -22.06 11.39
CA SER A 241 5.02 -22.95 12.42
C SER A 241 4.53 -22.54 13.80
N SER A 242 4.85 -23.33 14.82
CA SER A 242 4.64 -22.93 16.22
C SER A 242 5.60 -21.83 16.68
N ASN A 243 6.69 -21.59 15.94
CA ASN A 243 7.68 -20.57 16.27
C ASN A 243 7.23 -19.19 15.74
N VAL A 244 6.86 -18.31 16.65
CA VAL A 244 6.39 -16.96 16.35
C VAL A 244 7.43 -16.13 15.59
N ARG A 245 8.73 -16.27 15.89
CA ARG A 245 9.80 -15.51 15.22
C ARG A 245 9.95 -15.92 13.76
N LEU A 246 9.89 -17.23 13.47
CA LEU A 246 9.87 -17.71 12.08
C LEU A 246 8.63 -17.20 11.32
N ASN A 247 7.48 -17.20 11.98
CA ASN A 247 6.26 -16.66 11.37
C ASN A 247 6.35 -15.15 11.11
N ARG A 248 7.03 -14.38 11.97
CA ARG A 248 7.31 -12.94 11.72
C ARG A 248 8.19 -12.77 10.46
N CYS A 249 9.21 -13.59 10.29
CA CYS A 249 10.03 -13.58 9.07
C CYS A 249 9.20 -13.91 7.83
N GLY A 250 8.39 -14.98 7.87
CA GLY A 250 7.50 -15.35 6.78
C GLY A 250 6.49 -14.25 6.43
N TYR A 251 5.95 -13.55 7.44
CA TYR A 251 5.12 -12.38 7.25
C TYR A 251 5.87 -11.22 6.58
N GLN A 252 7.12 -10.95 6.99
CA GLN A 252 7.94 -9.93 6.32
C GLN A 252 8.23 -10.32 4.87
N THR A 253 8.52 -11.58 4.57
CA THR A 253 8.73 -12.05 3.19
C THR A 253 7.50 -11.77 2.32
N ALA A 254 6.30 -12.01 2.84
CA ALA A 254 5.06 -11.70 2.14
C ALA A 254 4.87 -10.20 1.89
N ASN A 255 5.12 -9.37 2.91
CA ASN A 255 5.11 -7.90 2.80
C ASN A 255 6.12 -7.41 1.76
N ILE A 256 7.36 -7.91 1.78
CA ILE A 256 8.41 -7.51 0.85
C ILE A 256 7.99 -7.78 -0.59
N ALA A 257 7.45 -8.98 -0.87
CA ALA A 257 6.97 -9.33 -2.19
C ALA A 257 5.86 -8.37 -2.66
N CYS A 258 4.78 -8.23 -1.88
CA CYS A 258 3.63 -7.43 -2.28
C CYS A 258 3.99 -5.94 -2.45
N THR A 259 4.67 -5.35 -1.46
CA THR A 259 5.02 -3.92 -1.48
C THR A 259 6.09 -3.60 -2.53
N TYR A 260 7.05 -4.50 -2.82
CA TYR A 260 8.05 -4.27 -3.88
C TYR A 260 7.41 -4.26 -5.27
N GLN A 261 6.50 -5.20 -5.52
CA GLN A 261 5.76 -5.23 -6.78
C GLN A 261 4.85 -4.00 -6.93
N LEU A 262 4.23 -3.55 -5.83
CA LEU A 262 3.46 -2.31 -5.82
C LEU A 262 4.36 -1.12 -6.22
N LEU A 263 5.54 -0.99 -5.62
CA LEU A 263 6.50 0.06 -5.96
C LEU A 263 6.88 0.03 -7.45
N ARG A 264 7.13 -1.14 -8.03
CA ARG A 264 7.39 -1.29 -9.47
C ARG A 264 6.25 -0.75 -10.32
N MET A 265 5.01 -1.11 -9.99
CA MET A 265 3.83 -0.64 -10.72
C MET A 265 3.59 0.86 -10.61
N VAL A 266 3.75 1.43 -9.42
CA VAL A 266 3.62 2.87 -9.22
C VAL A 266 4.72 3.60 -10.00
N THR A 267 5.92 3.02 -10.07
CA THR A 267 7.05 3.57 -10.84
C THR A 267 6.77 3.56 -12.33
N PHE A 268 6.22 2.47 -12.88
CA PHE A 268 5.75 2.42 -14.26
C PHE A 268 4.71 3.49 -14.57
N SER A 269 3.80 3.77 -13.63
CA SER A 269 2.78 4.80 -13.79
C SER A 269 3.35 6.23 -13.91
N VAL A 270 4.62 6.45 -13.55
CA VAL A 270 5.32 7.73 -13.73
C VAL A 270 5.84 7.89 -15.16
N TYR A 271 6.20 6.82 -15.86
CA TYR A 271 6.72 6.88 -17.22
C TYR A 271 5.60 6.92 -18.25
N HIS A 272 5.78 7.75 -19.28
CA HIS A 272 4.88 7.78 -20.44
C HIS A 272 5.16 6.63 -21.44
N THR A 273 6.21 5.84 -21.19
CA THR A 273 6.73 4.82 -22.11
C THR A 273 6.57 3.40 -21.57
N THR A 274 5.91 3.19 -20.43
CA THR A 274 5.66 1.84 -19.94
C THR A 274 4.87 1.07 -20.96
N THR A 275 5.43 -0.05 -21.38
CA THR A 275 4.78 -0.93 -22.33
C THR A 275 3.78 -1.84 -21.61
N LEU A 276 2.68 -2.18 -22.28
CA LEU A 276 1.75 -3.22 -21.80
C LEU A 276 2.50 -4.51 -21.42
N TYR A 277 3.55 -4.84 -22.16
CA TYR A 277 4.39 -6.00 -21.90
C TYR A 277 5.03 -5.95 -20.52
N GLU A 278 5.66 -4.82 -20.13
CA GLU A 278 6.28 -4.66 -18.80
C GLU A 278 5.25 -4.72 -17.67
N ALA A 279 4.09 -4.09 -17.86
CA ALA A 279 3.00 -4.14 -16.88
C ALA A 279 2.47 -5.57 -16.70
N CYS A 280 2.20 -6.27 -17.80
CA CYS A 280 1.78 -7.68 -17.80
C CYS A 280 2.82 -8.58 -17.14
N GLN A 281 4.11 -8.41 -17.48
CA GLN A 281 5.20 -9.20 -16.94
C GLN A 281 5.34 -9.01 -15.42
N THR A 282 5.20 -7.78 -14.94
CA THR A 282 5.26 -7.47 -13.51
C THR A 282 4.11 -8.11 -12.74
N VAL A 283 2.90 -8.13 -13.32
CA VAL A 283 1.74 -8.81 -12.72
C VAL A 283 1.93 -10.33 -12.69
N LEU A 284 2.50 -10.91 -13.74
CA LEU A 284 2.80 -12.35 -13.77
C LEU A 284 3.85 -12.73 -12.71
N GLU A 285 4.88 -11.91 -12.54
CA GLU A 285 5.88 -12.08 -11.48
C GLU A 285 5.26 -11.94 -10.08
N LEU A 286 4.35 -10.97 -9.88
CA LEU A 286 3.56 -10.87 -8.64
C LEU A 286 2.75 -12.14 -8.38
N ILE A 287 2.04 -12.65 -9.39
CA ILE A 287 1.20 -13.84 -9.25
C ILE A 287 2.06 -15.06 -8.87
N ASP A 288 3.22 -15.23 -9.49
CA ASP A 288 4.17 -16.30 -9.17
C ASP A 288 4.71 -16.16 -7.73
N GLU A 289 5.12 -14.95 -7.33
CA GLU A 289 5.60 -14.66 -5.97
C GLU A 289 4.50 -14.92 -4.93
N ILE A 290 3.28 -14.41 -5.12
CA ILE A 290 2.16 -14.61 -4.19
C ILE A 290 1.74 -16.07 -4.12
N SER A 291 1.73 -16.80 -5.25
CA SER A 291 1.39 -18.22 -5.26
C SER A 291 2.36 -19.07 -4.45
N SER A 292 3.59 -18.58 -4.24
CA SER A 292 4.59 -19.23 -3.38
C SER A 292 4.43 -18.92 -1.89
N ILE A 293 3.66 -17.89 -1.54
CA ILE A 293 3.47 -17.43 -0.15
C ILE A 293 2.34 -18.23 0.52
N PRO A 294 2.57 -18.78 1.74
CA PRO A 294 1.49 -19.38 2.51
C PRO A 294 0.32 -18.42 2.72
N ILE A 295 -0.89 -18.89 2.38
CA ILE A 295 -2.12 -18.11 2.44
C ILE A 295 -2.39 -17.50 3.82
N ASP A 296 -1.92 -18.13 4.90
CA ASP A 296 -2.07 -17.64 6.26
C ASP A 296 -1.40 -16.27 6.50
N TYR A 297 -0.26 -16.01 5.85
CA TYR A 297 0.38 -14.68 5.92
C TYR A 297 -0.41 -13.64 5.13
N LEU A 298 -0.92 -14.00 3.95
CA LEU A 298 -1.77 -13.13 3.15
C LEU A 298 -3.05 -12.75 3.91
N ARG A 299 -3.68 -13.72 4.60
CA ARG A 299 -4.81 -13.47 5.50
C ARG A 299 -4.43 -12.54 6.65
N ALA A 300 -3.24 -12.72 7.23
CA ALA A 300 -2.76 -11.89 8.33
C ALA A 300 -2.50 -10.43 7.93
N MET A 301 -2.09 -10.18 6.67
CA MET A 301 -1.95 -8.83 6.12
C MET A 301 -3.32 -8.16 5.91
N GLY A 302 -4.34 -8.95 5.56
CA GLY A 302 -5.72 -8.49 5.46
C GLY A 302 -5.91 -7.45 4.35
N LEU A 303 -6.74 -6.43 4.62
CA LEU A 303 -7.16 -5.45 3.59
C LEU A 303 -6.00 -4.73 2.91
N ALA A 304 -4.89 -4.47 3.62
CA ALA A 304 -3.72 -3.81 3.05
C ALA A 304 -3.16 -4.61 1.85
N MET A 305 -3.03 -5.94 1.99
CA MET A 305 -2.58 -6.81 0.89
C MET A 305 -3.54 -6.75 -0.30
N LEU A 306 -4.85 -6.80 -0.07
CA LEU A 306 -5.82 -6.67 -1.15
C LEU A 306 -5.74 -5.32 -1.85
N GLN A 307 -5.45 -4.25 -1.10
CA GLN A 307 -5.28 -2.92 -1.67
C GLN A 307 -4.03 -2.85 -2.55
N GLU A 308 -2.92 -3.44 -2.11
CA GLU A 308 -1.70 -3.55 -2.91
C GLU A 308 -1.96 -4.35 -4.20
N ILE A 309 -2.63 -5.50 -4.14
CA ILE A 309 -2.95 -6.33 -5.32
C ILE A 309 -3.97 -5.64 -6.23
N SER A 310 -5.07 -5.09 -5.69
CA SER A 310 -6.13 -4.49 -6.50
C SER A 310 -5.65 -3.32 -7.36
N GLY A 311 -4.60 -2.60 -6.90
CA GLY A 311 -3.97 -1.53 -7.68
C GLY A 311 -3.46 -1.99 -9.05
N PHE A 312 -3.00 -3.23 -9.18
CA PHE A 312 -2.52 -3.80 -10.45
C PHE A 312 -3.66 -3.94 -11.46
N GLY A 313 -4.83 -4.37 -11.00
CA GLY A 313 -6.00 -4.56 -11.85
C GLY A 313 -6.45 -3.25 -12.49
N HIS A 314 -6.38 -2.15 -11.73
CA HIS A 314 -6.68 -0.82 -12.23
C HIS A 314 -5.66 -0.32 -13.26
N ILE A 315 -4.36 -0.51 -13.00
CA ILE A 315 -3.31 -0.14 -13.97
C ILE A 315 -3.47 -0.95 -15.26
N LEU A 316 -3.75 -2.26 -15.17
CA LEU A 316 -4.03 -3.06 -16.36
C LEU A 316 -5.28 -2.58 -17.12
N SER A 317 -6.31 -2.15 -16.40
CA SER A 317 -7.56 -1.69 -17.03
C SER A 317 -7.39 -0.42 -17.85
N SER A 318 -6.38 0.42 -17.57
CA SER A 318 -6.17 1.66 -18.34
C SER A 318 -5.80 1.38 -19.79
N PHE A 319 -5.14 0.25 -20.07
CA PHE A 319 -4.75 -0.16 -21.43
C PHE A 319 -5.93 -0.61 -22.31
N ILE A 320 -7.10 -0.93 -21.73
CA ILE A 320 -8.25 -1.48 -22.47
C ILE A 320 -8.75 -0.54 -23.57
N ASN A 321 -8.61 0.78 -23.39
CA ASN A 321 -9.11 1.78 -24.33
C ASN A 321 -8.03 2.39 -25.23
N GLU A 322 -6.80 1.86 -25.21
CA GLU A 322 -5.65 2.44 -25.95
C GLU A 322 -5.56 1.99 -27.42
N GLY A 323 -6.53 1.22 -27.92
CA GLY A 323 -6.53 0.75 -29.31
C GLY A 323 -5.43 -0.28 -29.58
N LEU A 324 -5.25 -1.22 -28.66
CA LEU A 324 -4.21 -2.26 -28.71
C LEU A 324 -4.36 -3.21 -29.90
N SER A 325 -3.27 -3.93 -30.23
CA SER A 325 -3.34 -5.02 -31.19
C SER A 325 -4.16 -6.20 -30.62
N LYS A 326 -4.68 -7.08 -31.49
CA LYS A 326 -5.40 -8.28 -31.02
C LYS A 326 -4.53 -9.17 -30.10
N SER A 327 -3.24 -9.31 -30.41
CA SER A 327 -2.30 -10.08 -29.59
C SER A 327 -2.17 -9.50 -28.17
N ASP A 328 -2.09 -8.18 -28.08
CA ASP A 328 -1.96 -7.44 -26.84
C ASP A 328 -3.22 -7.56 -25.98
N TYR A 329 -4.41 -7.49 -26.60
CA TYR A 329 -5.67 -7.76 -25.90
C TYR A 329 -5.74 -9.19 -25.36
N TYR A 330 -5.27 -10.20 -26.11
CA TYR A 330 -5.20 -11.57 -25.59
C TYR A 330 -4.24 -11.71 -24.40
N GLN A 331 -3.11 -11.02 -24.44
CA GLN A 331 -2.16 -11.00 -23.32
C GLN A 331 -2.78 -10.35 -22.09
N LEU A 332 -3.35 -9.15 -22.25
CA LEU A 332 -4.02 -8.41 -21.18
C LEU A 332 -5.16 -9.22 -20.55
N ARG A 333 -6.00 -9.83 -21.38
CA ARG A 333 -7.08 -10.74 -20.97
C ARG A 333 -6.56 -11.89 -20.11
N THR A 334 -5.48 -12.54 -20.56
CA THR A 334 -4.90 -13.69 -19.85
C THR A 334 -4.39 -13.28 -18.47
N VAL A 335 -3.66 -12.17 -18.38
CA VAL A 335 -3.12 -11.68 -17.11
C VAL A 335 -4.25 -11.28 -16.15
N MET A 336 -5.27 -10.56 -16.62
CA MET A 336 -6.43 -10.19 -15.80
C MET A 336 -7.19 -11.41 -15.27
N LEU A 337 -7.32 -12.47 -16.08
CA LEU A 337 -7.93 -13.73 -15.63
C LEU A 337 -7.11 -14.40 -14.53
N CYS A 338 -5.80 -14.56 -14.71
CA CYS A 338 -4.92 -15.14 -13.69
C CYS A 338 -4.99 -14.36 -12.37
N MET A 339 -5.04 -13.03 -12.44
CA MET A 339 -5.20 -12.18 -11.27
C MET A 339 -6.58 -12.34 -10.61
N SER A 340 -7.65 -12.52 -11.41
CA SER A 340 -8.98 -12.81 -10.88
C SER A 340 -9.06 -14.15 -10.14
N GLU A 341 -8.36 -15.17 -10.65
CA GLU A 341 -8.28 -16.50 -10.04
C GLU A 341 -7.49 -16.46 -8.72
N LEU A 342 -6.40 -15.69 -8.69
CA LEU A 342 -5.64 -15.45 -7.47
C LEU A 342 -6.53 -14.79 -6.39
N LEU A 343 -7.26 -13.73 -6.73
CA LEU A 343 -8.18 -13.07 -5.79
C LEU A 343 -9.33 -13.98 -5.34
N GLU A 344 -9.84 -14.84 -6.24
CA GLU A 344 -10.87 -15.82 -5.88
C GLU A 344 -10.34 -16.87 -4.91
N SER A 345 -9.07 -17.27 -5.02
CA SER A 345 -8.43 -18.17 -4.04
C SER A 345 -8.38 -17.57 -2.62
N LEU A 346 -8.32 -16.24 -2.54
CA LEU A 346 -8.32 -15.47 -1.28
C LEU A 346 -9.73 -15.17 -0.75
N SER A 347 -10.77 -15.40 -1.54
CA SER A 347 -12.17 -15.06 -1.21
C SER A 347 -12.69 -15.79 0.03
N SER A 348 -12.15 -16.97 0.33
CA SER A 348 -12.50 -17.76 1.51
C SER A 348 -12.22 -17.05 2.83
N CYS A 349 -11.38 -16.01 2.82
CA CYS A 349 -10.96 -15.30 4.03
C CYS A 349 -11.25 -13.79 3.96
N MET A 350 -11.60 -13.28 2.77
CA MET A 350 -11.80 -11.86 2.55
C MET A 350 -12.92 -11.64 1.54
N THR A 351 -14.09 -11.19 1.99
CA THR A 351 -15.23 -10.91 1.11
C THR A 351 -14.88 -9.89 0.03
N SER A 352 -14.07 -8.88 0.38
CA SER A 352 -13.57 -7.87 -0.56
C SER A 352 -12.71 -8.43 -1.70
N ALA A 353 -12.04 -9.58 -1.51
CA ALA A 353 -11.29 -10.23 -2.57
C ALA A 353 -12.21 -10.80 -3.65
N MET A 354 -13.39 -11.30 -3.25
CA MET A 354 -14.41 -11.77 -4.19
C MET A 354 -14.94 -10.62 -5.06
N GLU A 355 -15.22 -9.46 -4.45
CA GLU A 355 -15.67 -8.28 -5.18
C GLU A 355 -14.61 -7.77 -6.16
N ALA A 356 -13.33 -7.75 -5.76
CA ALA A 356 -12.23 -7.36 -6.62
C ALA A 356 -12.04 -8.35 -7.79
N SER A 357 -12.16 -9.66 -7.53
CA SER A 357 -12.15 -10.70 -8.57
C SER A 357 -13.28 -10.50 -9.59
N GLN A 358 -14.50 -10.22 -9.12
CA GLN A 358 -15.66 -9.95 -10.00
C GLN A 358 -15.43 -8.72 -10.89
N ARG A 359 -14.80 -7.67 -10.37
CA ARG A 359 -14.45 -6.48 -11.16
C ARG A 359 -13.43 -6.78 -12.25
N LEU A 360 -12.40 -7.57 -11.96
CA LEU A 360 -11.45 -8.01 -12.98
C LEU A 360 -12.13 -8.83 -14.08
N ARG A 361 -13.11 -9.67 -13.74
CA ARG A 361 -13.91 -10.40 -14.73
C ARG A 361 -14.76 -9.49 -15.61
N ALA A 362 -15.33 -8.42 -15.06
CA ALA A 362 -16.04 -7.43 -15.86
C ALA A 362 -15.11 -6.77 -16.90
N TYR A 363 -13.87 -6.44 -16.54
CA TYR A 363 -12.88 -5.94 -17.50
C TYR A 363 -12.52 -6.96 -18.59
N VAL A 364 -12.45 -8.24 -18.22
CA VAL A 364 -12.24 -9.33 -19.20
C VAL A 364 -13.41 -9.43 -20.19
N GLU A 365 -14.65 -9.29 -19.72
CA GLU A 365 -15.84 -9.26 -20.59
C GLU A 365 -15.80 -8.07 -21.57
N ASP A 366 -15.32 -6.91 -21.13
CA ASP A 366 -15.15 -5.75 -22.00
C ASP A 366 -14.07 -5.98 -23.06
N ILE A 367 -12.95 -6.63 -22.70
CA ILE A 367 -11.92 -7.05 -23.68
C ILE A 367 -12.50 -8.06 -24.68
N ASP A 368 -13.30 -9.02 -24.23
CA ASP A 368 -13.93 -10.02 -25.11
C ASP A 368 -14.85 -9.36 -26.14
N ARG A 369 -15.63 -8.35 -25.73
CA ARG A 369 -16.44 -7.54 -26.67
C ARG A 369 -15.57 -6.81 -27.70
N LEU A 370 -14.42 -6.27 -27.31
CA LEU A 370 -13.51 -5.56 -28.22
C LEU A 370 -12.83 -6.53 -29.21
N LEU A 371 -12.56 -7.77 -28.80
CA LEU A 371 -12.00 -8.81 -29.66
C LEU A 371 -13.01 -9.33 -30.69
N ASP A 372 -14.30 -9.36 -30.33
CA ASP A 372 -15.41 -9.81 -31.19
C ASP A 372 -15.85 -8.78 -32.24
N ILE A 373 -15.57 -7.49 -32.04
CA ILE A 373 -15.84 -6.46 -33.04
C ILE A 373 -14.90 -6.68 -34.25
N PRO A 374 -15.43 -6.78 -35.50
CA PRO A 374 -14.60 -6.88 -36.68
C PRO A 374 -13.76 -5.61 -36.83
N GLN A 375 -12.48 -5.71 -36.49
CA GLN A 375 -11.51 -4.64 -36.70
C GLN A 375 -11.43 -4.36 -38.21
N THR A 376 -11.99 -3.23 -38.64
CA THR A 376 -11.87 -2.77 -40.02
C THR A 376 -10.40 -2.46 -40.28
N SER A 377 -9.72 -3.36 -40.98
CA SER A 377 -8.44 -3.09 -41.62
C SER A 377 -8.62 -1.95 -42.63
N ASN A 378 -8.42 -0.71 -42.21
CA ASN A 378 -8.28 0.41 -43.14
C ASN A 378 -7.28 1.42 -42.60
N ARG A 379 -5.99 1.07 -42.75
CA ARG A 379 -4.95 2.07 -42.98
C ARG A 379 -4.64 2.05 -44.48
N ASN A 380 -5.61 2.48 -45.28
CA ASN A 380 -5.31 2.95 -46.62
C ASN A 380 -4.68 4.33 -46.47
N THR A 381 -3.36 4.38 -46.63
CA THR A 381 -2.63 5.62 -46.91
C THR A 381 -3.18 6.24 -48.19
N PRO A 382 -3.77 7.45 -48.14
CA PRO A 382 -3.93 8.24 -49.35
C PRO A 382 -2.54 8.76 -49.71
N VAL A 383 -2.05 8.36 -50.88
CA VAL A 383 -0.97 9.06 -51.58
C VAL A 383 -1.60 10.33 -52.13
N GLU A 384 -1.40 11.47 -51.46
CA GLU A 384 -1.55 12.79 -52.10
C GLU A 384 -0.42 13.73 -51.67
N GLU A 385 0.41 13.99 -52.67
CA GLU A 385 1.19 15.17 -53.05
C GLU A 385 1.73 16.16 -51.99
N TYR A 386 3.04 16.36 -52.15
CA TYR A 386 3.87 17.42 -51.62
C TYR A 386 3.29 18.80 -51.96
N ASP A 387 2.90 19.58 -50.94
CA ASP A 387 3.13 21.02 -50.99
C ASP A 387 3.51 21.55 -49.62
N GLY A 388 4.58 22.34 -49.59
CA GLY A 388 5.28 22.72 -48.38
C GLY A 388 4.57 23.83 -47.62
N GLN A 389 4.47 23.67 -46.30
CA GLN A 389 4.65 24.76 -45.33
C GLN A 389 4.93 24.18 -43.94
N SER A 390 6.10 24.56 -43.43
CA SER A 390 6.63 24.26 -42.11
C SER A 390 6.00 25.23 -41.11
N GLU A 391 5.31 24.70 -40.10
CA GLU A 391 5.07 25.27 -38.74
C GLU A 391 3.77 24.67 -38.17
N ASP A 392 3.80 23.45 -37.60
CA ASP A 392 2.77 23.00 -36.61
C ASP A 392 3.03 21.63 -35.95
N HIS A 393 4.29 21.19 -35.83
CA HIS A 393 4.61 19.89 -35.18
C HIS A 393 4.69 19.95 -33.65
N ALA A 394 4.62 21.13 -33.03
CA ALA A 394 4.60 21.25 -31.56
C ALA A 394 3.18 21.06 -30.98
N ASN A 395 2.12 21.50 -31.67
CA ASN A 395 0.75 21.48 -31.15
C ASN A 395 0.06 20.10 -31.30
N ALA A 396 0.45 19.28 -32.26
CA ALA A 396 -0.15 17.94 -32.45
C ALA A 396 0.33 16.94 -31.39
N LEU A 397 1.59 17.04 -30.95
CA LEU A 397 2.12 16.22 -29.84
C LEU A 397 1.52 16.62 -28.49
N GLU A 398 1.06 17.86 -28.33
CA GLU A 398 0.33 18.33 -27.14
C GLU A 398 -1.13 17.87 -27.08
N LEU A 399 -1.78 17.59 -28.22
CA LEU A 399 -3.16 17.09 -28.25
C LEU A 399 -3.25 15.58 -28.01
N PHE A 400 -2.28 14.79 -28.49
CA PHE A 400 -2.19 13.35 -28.22
C PHE A 400 -1.61 13.04 -26.83
N SER A 401 -0.86 13.96 -26.23
CA SER A 401 -0.31 13.79 -24.87
C SER A 401 -1.34 13.91 -23.75
N GLN A 402 -2.49 14.57 -24.00
CA GLN A 402 -3.57 14.71 -23.02
C GLN A 402 -4.44 13.45 -22.90
N GLN A 403 -4.40 12.52 -23.88
CA GLN A 403 -5.17 11.28 -23.87
C GLN A 403 -4.46 10.10 -23.18
N LEU A 404 -3.18 10.27 -22.81
CA LEU A 404 -2.36 9.29 -22.07
C LEU A 404 -2.44 9.44 -20.54
N MET A 405 -3.44 10.16 -20.06
CA MET A 405 -3.69 10.32 -18.63
C MET A 405 -4.75 9.31 -18.19
N VAL A 406 -4.43 8.44 -17.23
CA VAL A 406 -5.44 7.76 -16.42
C VAL A 406 -6.33 8.86 -15.80
N PRO A 407 -7.62 8.97 -16.21
CA PRO A 407 -8.51 10.04 -15.77
C PRO A 407 -8.60 10.12 -14.24
N LEU A 408 -8.82 11.32 -13.69
CA LEU A 408 -8.79 11.55 -12.22
C LEU A 408 -9.93 10.80 -11.56
N ASP A 409 -11.03 10.70 -12.28
CA ASP A 409 -12.20 9.88 -12.08
C ASP A 409 -11.94 8.37 -12.14
N ILE A 410 -10.72 7.89 -12.44
CA ILE A 410 -10.36 6.45 -12.40
C ILE A 410 -9.42 6.12 -11.22
N LEU A 411 -8.68 7.11 -10.69
CA LEU A 411 -7.84 6.94 -9.48
C LEU A 411 -8.46 7.57 -8.22
N GLN A 412 -9.37 8.52 -8.36
CA GLN A 412 -10.32 8.91 -7.29
C GLN A 412 -11.48 7.91 -7.17
N ARG A 413 -11.70 7.07 -8.19
CA ARG A 413 -12.62 5.93 -8.19
C ARG A 413 -11.84 4.61 -8.27
N ILE A 414 -10.97 4.36 -7.31
CA ILE A 414 -10.77 2.96 -6.92
C ILE A 414 -11.99 2.64 -6.05
N PRO A 415 -13.03 1.94 -6.54
CA PRO A 415 -14.16 1.61 -5.72
C PRO A 415 -13.70 0.46 -4.84
N TRP A 416 -13.10 0.81 -3.70
CA TRP A 416 -12.99 -0.11 -2.58
C TRP A 416 -14.41 -0.54 -2.18
N PRO A 417 -14.58 -1.70 -1.51
CA PRO A 417 -15.88 -2.36 -1.31
C PRO A 417 -17.02 -1.39 -1.07
N ALA A 418 -18.14 -1.58 -1.79
CA ALA A 418 -19.23 -0.64 -2.03
C ALA A 418 -19.85 0.10 -0.81
N ALA A 419 -19.42 -0.19 0.41
CA ALA A 419 -19.79 0.52 1.62
C ALA A 419 -19.25 1.98 1.71
N TRP A 420 -18.28 2.37 0.88
CA TRP A 420 -17.62 3.68 1.01
C TRP A 420 -18.44 4.81 0.38
N GLU A 421 -19.22 4.54 -0.65
CA GLU A 421 -19.96 5.55 -1.43
C GLU A 421 -21.24 6.03 -0.73
N GLU A 422 -21.84 5.25 0.18
CA GLU A 422 -23.10 5.63 0.83
C GLU A 422 -22.96 6.70 1.93
N SER A 423 -21.73 7.07 2.32
CA SER A 423 -21.48 7.96 3.47
C SER A 423 -20.96 9.36 3.14
N VAL A 424 -20.66 9.65 1.88
CA VAL A 424 -20.09 10.96 1.48
C VAL A 424 -21.04 11.66 0.51
N GLY A 425 -21.92 12.50 1.06
CA GLY A 425 -22.64 13.50 0.29
C GLY A 425 -21.65 14.43 -0.40
N LEU A 426 -21.66 14.41 -1.73
CA LEU A 426 -20.77 15.13 -2.64
C LEU A 426 -20.70 16.63 -2.34
N PHE A 427 -19.48 17.17 -2.34
CA PHE A 427 -19.14 18.53 -2.76
C PHE A 427 -18.03 18.49 -3.80
#